data_AF-A0A392Q6M0-F1
#
_entry.id   AF-A0A392Q6M0-F1
#
_cell.length_a   1.000
_cell.length_b   1.000
_cell.length_c   1.000
_cell.angle_alpha   90.00
_cell.angle_beta   90.00
_cell.angle_gamma   90.00
#
_symmetry.space_group_name_H-M   'P 1'
#
loop_
_entity.id
_entity.type
_entity.pdbx_description
1 polymer ?
#
loop_
_entity_poly.entity_id
_entity_poly.type
_entity_poly.pdbx_seq_one_letter_code
_entity_poly.pdbx_strand_id
1 'polypeptide(L)'
;METLFWKATVDKPFSVEYANDMPGSAFSMSSTKFRHAGEAASVAHSAWNMRGVSRAKGSLLRFMKEEIPGVTSPMVYLAMLFSWFAWHVEDHDLHSLNYLHMGASKTWYGVPRDAAVAFEDVVRVHGYGGEINPLG
;
A
#
# COMPACT_ATOMS: atom_id res chain seq x y z
N MET A 1 14.03 -14.85 5.68
CA MET A 1 13.83 -13.96 4.52
C MET A 1 14.11 -12.51 4.89
N GLU A 2 13.49 -11.95 5.93
CA GLU A 2 13.75 -10.59 6.42
C GLU A 2 15.24 -10.29 6.71
N THR A 3 15.91 -11.17 7.45
CA THR A 3 17.37 -11.04 7.70
C THR A 3 18.19 -11.06 6.42
N LEU A 4 17.76 -11.80 5.39
CA LEU A 4 18.46 -11.84 4.11
C LEU A 4 18.24 -10.53 3.34
N PHE A 5 17.05 -9.94 3.41
CA PHE A 5 16.78 -8.63 2.81
C PHE A 5 17.69 -7.55 3.40
N TRP A 6 17.74 -7.41 4.73
CA TRP A 6 18.56 -6.40 5.39
C TRP A 6 20.08 -6.63 5.24
N LYS A 7 20.51 -7.87 5.01
CA LYS A 7 21.89 -8.18 4.63
C LYS A 7 22.16 -7.83 3.17
N ALA A 8 21.24 -8.16 2.28
CA ALA A 8 21.38 -7.87 0.86
C ALA A 8 21.42 -6.36 0.57
N THR A 9 20.79 -5.53 1.41
CA THR A 9 20.88 -4.06 1.31
C THR A 9 22.26 -3.50 1.67
N VAL A 10 23.12 -4.26 2.37
CA VAL A 10 24.49 -3.86 2.71
C VAL A 10 25.56 -4.56 1.87
N ASP A 11 25.19 -5.65 1.19
CA ASP A 11 26.05 -6.44 0.32
C ASP A 11 26.02 -5.95 -1.15
N LYS A 12 26.63 -6.69 -2.08
CA LYS A 12 26.75 -6.31 -3.51
C LYS A 12 25.39 -5.96 -4.14
N PRO A 13 25.33 -4.94 -5.02
CA PRO A 13 24.09 -4.53 -5.66
C PRO A 13 23.53 -5.64 -6.55
N PHE A 14 22.22 -5.86 -6.45
CA PHE A 14 21.44 -6.74 -7.31
C PHE A 14 20.23 -5.96 -7.83
N SER A 15 19.71 -6.37 -8.99
CA SER A 15 18.54 -5.72 -9.60
C SER A 15 17.25 -6.38 -9.12
N VAL A 16 16.22 -5.54 -8.93
CA VAL A 16 14.87 -5.95 -8.57
C VAL A 16 13.90 -5.16 -9.43
N GLU A 17 12.89 -5.86 -9.95
CA GLU A 17 11.80 -5.23 -10.68
C GLU A 17 10.58 -5.06 -9.76
N TYR A 18 9.91 -3.93 -9.87
CA TYR A 18 8.72 -3.61 -9.09
C TYR A 18 7.81 -2.72 -9.93
N ALA A 19 6.55 -3.11 -10.06
CA ALA A 19 5.52 -2.31 -10.72
C ALA A 19 4.56 -1.77 -9.67
N ASN A 20 4.70 -0.47 -9.36
CA ASN A 20 3.87 0.27 -8.42
C ASN A 20 2.85 1.16 -9.13
N ASP A 21 1.83 1.55 -8.35
CA ASP A 21 0.86 2.59 -8.69
C ASP A 21 0.12 2.37 -10.02
N MET A 22 -0.06 1.11 -10.40
CA MET A 22 -0.78 0.76 -11.61
C MET A 22 -2.27 1.01 -11.39
N PRO A 23 -2.93 1.89 -12.16
CA PRO A 23 -4.35 2.14 -12.01
C PRO A 23 -5.16 0.88 -12.30
N GLY A 24 -6.15 0.58 -11.44
CA GLY A 24 -7.06 -0.54 -11.64
C GLY A 24 -7.23 -1.43 -10.42
N SER A 25 -7.91 -2.55 -10.60
CA SER A 25 -8.16 -3.48 -9.50
C SER A 25 -8.20 -4.92 -9.96
N ALA A 26 -7.60 -5.81 -9.17
CA ALA A 26 -7.74 -7.25 -9.34
C ALA A 26 -9.02 -7.81 -8.68
N PHE A 27 -9.82 -6.99 -8.00
CA PHE A 27 -11.16 -7.38 -7.58
C PHE A 27 -12.10 -7.49 -8.79
N SER A 28 -13.03 -8.45 -8.76
CA SER A 28 -14.12 -8.48 -9.73
C SER A 28 -15.07 -7.30 -9.51
N MET A 29 -15.71 -6.84 -10.59
CA MET A 29 -16.85 -5.93 -10.46
C MET A 29 -17.96 -6.67 -9.74
N SER A 30 -18.47 -6.10 -8.65
CA SER A 30 -19.61 -6.67 -7.95
C SER A 30 -20.85 -6.56 -8.84
N SER A 31 -21.11 -7.60 -9.63
CA SER A 31 -22.37 -7.73 -10.35
C SER A 31 -23.38 -8.40 -9.42
N THR A 32 -24.49 -7.74 -9.17
CA THR A 32 -25.58 -8.25 -8.33
C THR A 32 -26.35 -9.43 -8.96
N LYS A 33 -25.88 -10.01 -10.09
CA LYS A 33 -26.71 -10.84 -10.97
C LYS A 33 -26.48 -12.34 -10.98
N PHE A 34 -25.49 -12.91 -10.30
CA PHE A 34 -25.37 -14.37 -10.22
C PHE A 34 -24.91 -14.81 -8.82
N ARG A 35 -25.86 -15.05 -7.93
CA ARG A 35 -25.62 -15.84 -6.71
C ARG A 35 -25.94 -17.30 -7.02
N HIS A 36 -24.92 -18.11 -7.25
CA HIS A 36 -25.06 -19.55 -7.02
C HIS A 36 -24.95 -19.80 -5.52
N ALA A 37 -26.02 -20.33 -4.92
CA ALA A 37 -26.05 -20.69 -3.51
C ALA A 37 -25.05 -21.82 -3.26
N GLY A 38 -23.91 -21.52 -2.63
CA GLY A 38 -22.91 -22.52 -2.22
C GLY A 38 -21.44 -22.09 -2.32
N GLU A 39 -21.12 -21.00 -3.03
CA GLU A 39 -19.74 -20.48 -3.05
C GLU A 39 -19.41 -19.72 -1.76
N ALA A 40 -18.25 -20.01 -1.16
CA ALA A 40 -17.73 -19.23 -0.05
C ALA A 40 -17.70 -17.75 -0.45
N ALA A 41 -18.22 -16.87 0.41
CA ALA A 41 -18.30 -15.45 0.13
C ALA A 41 -16.87 -14.88 -0.03
N SER A 42 -16.41 -14.76 -1.28
CA SER A 42 -15.14 -14.10 -1.60
C SER A 42 -15.16 -12.66 -1.11
N VAL A 43 -14.01 -12.15 -0.67
CA VAL A 43 -13.82 -10.74 -0.29
C VAL A 43 -14.34 -9.79 -1.38
N ALA A 44 -14.24 -10.22 -2.65
CA ALA A 44 -14.74 -9.48 -3.81
C ALA A 44 -16.26 -9.22 -3.81
N HIS A 45 -17.05 -10.04 -3.12
CA HIS A 45 -18.50 -9.87 -3.01
C HIS A 45 -18.94 -9.30 -1.65
N SER A 46 -17.98 -8.87 -0.84
CA SER A 46 -18.23 -8.28 0.47
C SER A 46 -18.06 -6.76 0.46
N ALA A 47 -18.34 -6.10 1.59
CA ALA A 47 -18.06 -4.68 1.79
C ALA A 47 -16.55 -4.34 1.73
N TRP A 48 -15.68 -5.35 1.82
CA TRP A 48 -14.22 -5.22 1.73
C TRP A 48 -13.69 -5.25 0.28
N ASN A 49 -14.56 -5.31 -0.73
CA ASN A 49 -14.12 -5.09 -2.11
C ASN A 49 -13.62 -3.65 -2.26
N MET A 50 -12.32 -3.49 -2.42
CA MET A 50 -11.65 -2.19 -2.44
C MET A 50 -12.12 -1.25 -3.55
N ARG A 51 -12.80 -1.77 -4.60
CA ARG A 51 -13.46 -0.91 -5.61
C ARG A 51 -14.56 -0.04 -5.03
N GLY A 52 -15.21 -0.49 -3.94
CA GLY A 52 -16.37 0.18 -3.34
C GLY A 52 -16.08 0.85 -1.99
N VAL A 53 -14.94 0.56 -1.35
CA VAL A 53 -14.64 1.01 0.03
C VAL A 53 -14.64 2.54 0.14
N SER A 54 -14.03 3.24 -0.83
CA SER A 54 -14.00 4.71 -0.85
C SER A 54 -15.41 5.34 -0.89
N ARG A 55 -16.42 4.62 -1.40
CA ARG A 55 -17.81 5.06 -1.52
C ARG A 55 -18.74 4.48 -0.43
N ALA A 56 -18.27 3.51 0.35
CA ALA A 56 -19.04 2.83 1.39
C ALA A 56 -19.53 3.80 2.48
N LYS A 57 -20.67 3.52 3.12
CA LYS A 57 -21.24 4.32 4.24
C LYS A 57 -20.21 4.48 5.37
N GLY A 58 -19.97 5.71 5.85
CA GLY A 58 -18.86 6.07 6.76
C GLY A 58 -17.68 6.78 6.08
N SER A 59 -17.33 6.48 4.82
CA SER A 59 -16.26 7.19 4.10
C SER A 59 -16.63 8.65 3.74
N LEU A 60 -15.71 9.59 4.01
CA LEU A 60 -15.79 10.98 3.55
C LEU A 60 -15.51 11.09 2.04
N LEU A 61 -14.72 10.16 1.49
CA LEU A 61 -14.36 10.13 0.06
C LEU A 61 -15.57 9.88 -0.84
N ARG A 62 -16.73 9.43 -0.30
CA ARG A 62 -17.96 9.26 -1.09
C ARG A 62 -18.40 10.55 -1.80
N PHE A 63 -18.05 11.71 -1.23
CA PHE A 63 -18.52 13.01 -1.71
C PHE A 63 -17.63 13.62 -2.80
N MET A 64 -16.44 13.04 -3.02
CA MET A 64 -15.54 13.46 -4.11
C MET A 64 -16.08 12.94 -5.44
N LYS A 65 -16.47 13.82 -6.35
CA LYS A 65 -17.09 13.38 -7.62
C LYS A 65 -16.09 12.73 -8.58
N GLU A 66 -14.85 13.17 -8.51
CA GLU A 66 -13.77 12.70 -9.38
C GLU A 66 -13.25 11.33 -8.94
N GLU A 67 -12.77 10.57 -9.92
CA GLU A 67 -12.00 9.36 -9.67
C GLU A 67 -10.51 9.69 -9.70
N ILE A 68 -9.91 9.67 -8.52
CA ILE A 68 -8.48 9.81 -8.29
C ILE A 68 -7.91 8.41 -8.01
N PRO A 69 -7.05 7.86 -8.89
CA PRO A 69 -6.32 6.61 -8.62
C PRO A 69 -5.55 6.67 -7.31
N GLY A 70 -5.54 5.56 -6.57
CA GLY A 70 -4.89 5.45 -5.26
C GLY A 70 -5.76 5.96 -4.11
N VAL A 71 -6.61 6.97 -4.35
CA VAL A 71 -7.45 7.60 -3.32
C VAL A 71 -8.89 7.09 -3.35
N THR A 72 -9.56 7.23 -4.50
CA THR A 72 -10.98 6.88 -4.65
C THR A 72 -11.19 5.63 -5.50
N SER A 73 -10.21 5.29 -6.33
CA SER A 73 -10.13 4.02 -7.06
C SER A 73 -8.82 3.32 -6.69
N PRO A 74 -8.82 1.98 -6.56
CA PRO A 74 -7.63 1.25 -6.11
C PRO A 74 -6.50 1.28 -7.15
N MET A 75 -5.30 0.95 -6.69
CA MET A 75 -4.11 0.65 -7.49
C MET A 75 -3.68 -0.80 -7.30
N VAL A 76 -2.91 -1.33 -8.24
CA VAL A 76 -2.32 -2.67 -8.21
C VAL A 76 -0.80 -2.57 -8.10
N TYR A 77 -0.23 -3.43 -7.25
CA TYR A 77 1.21 -3.56 -7.06
C TYR A 77 1.64 -4.97 -7.42
N LEU A 78 2.59 -5.11 -8.36
CA LEU A 78 3.23 -6.38 -8.70
C LEU A 78 4.69 -6.31 -8.29
N ALA A 79 5.11 -7.29 -7.49
CA ALA A 79 6.41 -7.30 -6.84
C ALA A 79 7.05 -8.68 -6.94
N MET A 80 8.37 -8.72 -6.87
CA MET A 80 9.16 -9.94 -6.73
C MET A 80 9.86 -9.97 -5.37
N LEU A 81 10.68 -11.00 -5.16
CA LEU A 81 11.48 -11.09 -3.95
C LEU A 81 12.41 -9.87 -3.84
N PHE A 82 12.46 -9.28 -2.64
CA PHE A 82 13.24 -8.08 -2.30
C PHE A 82 12.76 -6.76 -2.92
N SER A 83 11.63 -6.73 -3.61
CA SER A 83 10.96 -5.46 -3.93
C SER A 83 10.55 -4.75 -2.64
N TRP A 84 10.77 -3.44 -2.58
CA TRP A 84 10.50 -2.60 -1.42
C TRP A 84 9.94 -1.25 -1.86
N PHE A 85 9.32 -0.54 -0.92
CA PHE A 85 8.91 0.84 -1.07
C PHE A 85 9.41 1.62 0.15
N ALA A 86 9.76 2.88 -0.05
CA ALA A 86 10.34 3.71 1.00
C ALA A 86 9.32 4.05 2.09
N TRP A 87 9.83 4.48 3.23
CA TRP A 87 9.02 5.09 4.29
C TRP A 87 8.22 6.26 3.72
N HIS A 88 6.91 6.24 3.92
CA HIS A 88 6.00 7.30 3.51
C HIS A 88 4.75 7.30 4.40
N VAL A 89 4.00 8.40 4.31
CA VAL A 89 2.63 8.52 4.80
C VAL A 89 1.70 8.71 3.61
N GLU A 90 0.42 8.38 3.78
CA GLU A 90 -0.59 8.60 2.74
C GLU A 90 -0.90 10.10 2.59
N ASP A 91 -1.26 10.51 1.38
CA ASP A 91 -1.70 11.89 1.13
C ASP A 91 -2.85 12.27 2.07
N HIS A 92 -2.75 13.46 2.67
CA HIS A 92 -3.71 13.98 3.65
C HIS A 92 -3.92 13.08 4.89
N ASP A 93 -2.94 12.26 5.26
CA ASP A 93 -3.03 11.30 6.37
C ASP A 93 -4.24 10.35 6.27
N LEU A 94 -4.63 10.03 5.02
CA LEU A 94 -5.72 9.10 4.77
C LEU A 94 -5.36 7.69 5.26
N HIS A 95 -6.40 6.87 5.45
CA HIS A 95 -6.18 5.46 5.77
C HIS A 95 -5.81 4.71 4.49
N SER A 96 -4.69 3.99 4.54
CA SER A 96 -4.32 3.00 3.52
C SER A 96 -5.03 1.67 3.79
N LEU A 97 -5.49 1.02 2.72
CA LEU A 97 -5.99 -0.35 2.78
C LEU A 97 -5.26 -1.16 1.72
N ASN A 98 -4.75 -2.34 2.09
CA ASN A 98 -4.04 -3.23 1.17
C ASN A 98 -4.62 -4.65 1.24
N TYR A 99 -4.77 -5.29 0.09
CA TYR A 99 -5.20 -6.69 0.00
C TYR A 99 -4.22 -7.48 -0.87
N LEU A 100 -3.61 -8.51 -0.27
CA LEU A 100 -2.76 -9.45 -0.99
C LEU A 100 -3.63 -10.48 -1.70
N HIS A 101 -3.84 -10.28 -3.01
CA HIS A 101 -4.68 -11.18 -3.81
C HIS A 101 -4.11 -12.60 -3.88
N MET A 102 -2.84 -12.73 -4.24
CA MET A 102 -2.12 -14.00 -4.41
C MET A 102 -0.60 -13.77 -4.27
N GLY A 103 0.16 -14.85 -4.18
CA GLY A 103 1.62 -14.83 -4.12
C GLY A 103 2.18 -14.98 -2.70
N ALA A 104 3.47 -14.69 -2.55
CA ALA A 104 4.16 -14.77 -1.27
C ALA A 104 3.78 -13.63 -0.33
N SER A 105 4.03 -13.80 0.97
CA SER A 105 3.74 -12.80 2.01
C SER A 105 4.50 -11.50 1.78
N LYS A 106 3.85 -10.37 2.07
CA LYS A 106 4.44 -9.03 2.12
C LYS A 106 4.76 -8.66 3.57
N THR A 107 5.98 -8.21 3.84
CA THR A 107 6.39 -7.69 5.16
C THR A 107 6.11 -6.19 5.23
N TRP A 108 5.59 -5.73 6.38
CA TRP A 108 5.32 -4.32 6.66
C TRP A 108 6.06 -3.88 7.92
N TYR A 109 6.55 -2.64 7.91
CA TYR A 109 7.01 -1.93 9.10
C TYR A 109 6.15 -0.69 9.26
N GLY A 110 5.66 -0.45 10.47
CA GLY A 110 4.77 0.67 10.77
C GLY A 110 5.29 1.46 11.96
N VAL A 111 5.16 2.79 11.88
CA VAL A 111 5.42 3.72 12.97
C VAL A 111 4.08 4.30 13.40
N PRO A 112 3.73 4.28 14.70
CA PRO A 112 2.49 4.87 15.16
C PRO A 112 2.54 6.41 15.07
N ARG A 113 1.39 7.05 14.92
CA ARG A 113 1.27 8.51 14.68
C ARG A 113 1.94 9.36 15.76
N ASP A 114 1.85 8.93 17.02
CA ASP A 114 2.47 9.61 18.17
C ASP A 114 4.01 9.60 18.12
N ALA A 115 4.60 8.64 17.41
CA ALA A 115 6.05 8.55 17.18
C ALA A 115 6.50 9.15 15.84
N ALA A 116 5.60 9.70 15.01
CA ALA A 116 5.94 10.21 13.67
C ALA A 116 7.04 11.29 13.72
N VAL A 117 6.88 12.30 14.58
CA VAL A 117 7.87 13.39 14.73
C VAL A 117 9.23 12.87 15.20
N ALA A 118 9.24 11.95 16.16
CA ALA A 118 10.48 11.35 16.65
C ALA A 118 11.17 10.52 15.55
N PHE A 119 10.41 9.82 14.72
CA PHE A 119 10.92 9.08 13.58
C PHE A 119 11.52 10.00 12.51
N GLU A 120 10.82 11.07 12.13
CA GLU A 120 11.31 12.08 11.20
C GLU A 120 12.62 12.72 11.67
N ASP A 121 12.73 13.03 12.96
CA ASP A 121 13.96 13.55 13.56
C ASP A 121 15.13 12.56 13.45
N VAL A 122 14.88 11.28 13.71
CA VAL A 122 15.91 10.23 13.55
C VAL A 122 16.34 10.11 12.10
N VAL A 123 15.40 10.12 11.14
CA VAL A 123 15.71 10.06 9.70
C VAL A 123 16.48 11.30 9.26
N ARG A 124 16.11 12.49 9.74
CA ARG A 124 16.82 13.74 9.44
C ARG A 124 18.27 13.72 9.90
N VAL A 125 18.53 13.18 11.10
CA VAL A 125 19.88 13.16 11.69
C VAL A 125 20.73 12.00 11.17
N HIS A 126 20.14 10.82 11.00
CA HIS A 126 20.88 9.58 10.74
C HIS A 126 20.64 8.99 9.35
N GLY A 127 19.55 9.35 8.67
CA GLY A 127 19.13 8.76 7.41
C GLY A 127 20.01 9.12 6.20
N TYR A 128 20.70 10.25 6.25
CA TYR A 128 21.54 10.75 5.15
C TYR A 128 23.04 10.59 5.39
N GLY A 129 23.47 9.81 6.39
CA GLY A 129 24.89 9.55 6.62
C GLY A 129 25.74 10.81 6.91
N GLY A 130 25.12 11.89 7.41
CA GLY A 130 25.78 13.17 7.68
C GLY A 130 25.73 14.20 6.54
N GLU A 131 25.19 13.84 5.36
CA GLU A 131 24.93 14.80 4.28
C GLU A 131 23.58 15.49 4.52
N ILE A 132 23.57 16.59 5.27
CA ILE A 132 22.38 17.44 5.39
C ILE A 132 22.18 18.13 4.04
N ASN A 133 21.09 17.81 3.34
CA ASN A 133 20.69 18.50 2.13
C ASN A 133 20.53 20.01 2.45
N PRO A 134 21.36 20.92 1.90
CA PRO A 134 21.42 22.32 2.31
C PRO A 134 20.26 23.17 1.76
N LEU A 135 19.23 22.56 1.18
CA LEU A 135 18.07 23.25 0.60
C LEU A 135 16.90 23.33 1.61
N GLY A 136 17.19 23.94 2.76
CA GLY A 136 16.19 24.51 3.67
C GLY A 136 16.08 26.02 3.48
#